data_AF-A0A238J6X6-F1
#
_entry.id   AF-A0A238J6X6-F1
#
_cell.length_a   1.000
_cell.length_b   1.000
_cell.length_c   1.000
_cell.angle_alpha   90.00
_cell.angle_beta   90.00
_cell.angle_gamma   90.00
#
_symmetry.space_group_name_H-M   'P 1'
#
loop_
_entity.id
_entity.type
_entity.pdbx_description
1 polymer ?
#
loop_
_entity_poly.entity_id
_entity_poly.type
_entity_poly.pdbx_seq_one_letter_code
_entity_poly.pdbx_strand_id
1 'polypeptide(L)' 'MVKLIKTTAFKSYDAKPESQMDKTTRIVREMMEVDAEQRQAKRIRLRNARLEREAHTPPETPPKAKRKPGATKTVKRP' A
#
# COMPACT_ATOMS: atom_id res chain seq x y z
N MET A 1 56.32 -16.18 -36.91
CA MET A 1 55.03 -15.51 -37.19
C MET A 1 53.97 -16.14 -36.30
N VAL A 2 53.40 -15.38 -35.34
CA VAL A 2 52.33 -15.87 -34.46
C VAL A 2 51.00 -15.48 -35.08
N LYS A 3 50.18 -16.47 -35.44
CA LYS A 3 48.88 -16.27 -36.08
C LYS A 3 47.88 -15.86 -34.99
N LEU A 4 47.55 -14.57 -34.92
CA LEU A 4 46.59 -14.03 -33.94
C LEU A 4 45.17 -14.41 -34.39
N ILE A 5 44.62 -15.46 -33.81
CA ILE A 5 43.26 -15.92 -34.11
C ILE A 5 42.29 -15.03 -33.32
N LYS A 6 41.67 -14.06 -33.97
CA LYS A 6 40.62 -13.21 -33.39
C LYS A 6 39.30 -13.99 -33.29
N THR A 7 39.26 -15.04 -32.50
CA THR A 7 37.99 -15.68 -32.14
C THR A 7 37.34 -14.87 -31.04
N THR A 8 36.11 -14.44 -31.30
CA THR A 8 35.13 -13.82 -30.38
C THR A 8 35.33 -12.33 -30.05
N ALA A 9 35.18 -11.47 -31.05
CA ALA A 9 34.91 -10.04 -30.82
C ALA A 9 33.47 -9.78 -30.31
N PHE A 10 32.55 -10.71 -30.52
CA PHE A 10 31.17 -10.65 -30.04
C PHE A 10 30.84 -11.86 -29.19
N LYS A 11 30.35 -11.58 -27.97
CA LYS A 11 29.76 -12.57 -27.07
C LYS A 11 28.28 -12.65 -27.43
N SER A 12 27.79 -13.83 -27.82
CA SER A 12 26.36 -14.08 -27.99
C SER A 12 25.73 -14.16 -26.60
N TYR A 13 24.75 -13.30 -26.32
CA TYR A 13 23.95 -13.36 -25.11
C TYR A 13 22.52 -13.76 -25.49
N ASP A 14 21.97 -14.78 -24.83
CA ASP A 14 20.60 -15.25 -25.05
C ASP A 14 19.55 -14.22 -24.62
N ALA A 15 19.92 -13.34 -23.69
CA ALA A 15 19.14 -12.19 -23.24
C ALA A 15 20.03 -10.96 -23.11
N LYS A 16 19.46 -9.76 -23.26
CA LYS A 16 20.17 -8.49 -23.04
C LYS A 16 20.75 -8.51 -21.62
N PRO A 17 22.08 -8.39 -21.44
CA PRO A 17 22.65 -8.31 -20.11
C PRO A 17 22.14 -7.04 -19.44
N GLU A 18 21.54 -7.19 -18.26
CA GLU A 18 21.05 -6.07 -17.46
C GLU A 18 22.20 -5.11 -17.14
N SER A 19 21.97 -3.82 -17.41
CA SER A 19 22.86 -2.75 -16.99
C SER A 19 22.92 -2.68 -15.48
N GLN A 20 23.98 -2.08 -14.93
CA GLN A 20 24.07 -1.80 -13.50
C GLN A 20 22.87 -0.95 -13.02
N MET A 21 22.36 -0.06 -13.86
CA MET A 21 21.15 0.73 -13.57
C MET A 21 19.89 -0.13 -13.50
N ASP A 22 19.77 -1.15 -14.37
CA ASP A 22 18.61 -2.05 -14.37
C ASP A 22 18.59 -2.88 -13.08
N LYS A 23 19.77 -3.28 -12.60
CA LYS A 23 19.91 -4.00 -11.32
C LYS A 23 19.49 -3.14 -10.13
N THR A 24 19.91 -1.87 -10.08
CA THR A 24 19.54 -0.99 -8.96
C THR A 24 18.05 -0.65 -8.97
N THR A 25 17.45 -0.43 -10.14
CA THR A 25 15.99 -0.18 -10.25
C THR A 25 15.18 -1.41 -9.83
N ARG A 26 15.63 -2.62 -10.19
CA ARG A 26 15.04 -3.87 -9.73
C ARG A 26 15.06 -3.99 -8.20
N ILE A 27 16.21 -3.78 -7.57
CA ILE A 27 16.35 -3.87 -6.11
C ILE A 27 15.42 -2.90 -5.40
N VAL A 28 15.37 -1.64 -5.87
CA VAL A 28 14.49 -0.62 -5.28
C VAL A 28 13.03 -1.03 -5.42
N ARG A 29 12.64 -1.58 -6.57
CA ARG A 29 11.27 -2.06 -6.79
C ARG A 29 10.92 -3.22 -5.86
N GLU A 30 11.80 -4.21 -5.72
CA GLU A 30 11.63 -5.33 -4.80
C GLU A 30 11.47 -4.84 -3.35
N MET A 31 12.28 -3.86 -2.92
CA MET A 31 12.14 -3.25 -1.58
C MET A 31 10.76 -2.59 -1.38
N MET A 32 10.27 -1.84 -2.38
CA MET A 32 8.97 -1.19 -2.31
C MET A 32 7.81 -2.19 -2.26
N GLU A 33 7.91 -3.28 -3.01
CA GLU A 33 6.91 -4.35 -3.06
C GLU A 33 6.82 -5.06 -1.70
N VAL A 34 7.97 -5.44 -1.11
CA VAL A 34 8.02 -6.06 0.24
C VAL A 34 7.39 -5.15 1.29
N ASP A 35 7.71 -3.86 1.28
CA ASP A 35 7.10 -2.90 2.22
C ASP A 35 5.59 -2.76 1.99
N ALA A 36 5.14 -2.78 0.73
CA ALA A 36 3.73 -2.71 0.39
C ALA A 36 2.96 -3.94 0.90
N GLU A 37 3.52 -5.13 0.73
CA GLU A 37 2.95 -6.39 1.24
C GLU A 37 2.80 -6.37 2.76
N GLN A 38 3.83 -5.91 3.49
CA GLN A 38 3.75 -5.79 4.96
C GLN A 38 2.62 -4.84 5.39
N ARG A 39 2.47 -3.69 4.71
CA ARG A 39 1.37 -2.76 4.99
C ARG A 39 0.01 -3.37 4.68
N GLN A 40 -0.11 -4.12 3.59
CA GLN A 40 -1.36 -4.80 3.22
C GLN A 40 -1.72 -5.88 4.24
N ALA A 41 -0.76 -6.72 4.64
CA ALA A 41 -0.97 -7.74 5.67
C ALA A 41 -1.47 -7.14 7.00
N LYS A 42 -0.86 -6.02 7.44
CA LYS A 42 -1.32 -5.29 8.62
C LYS A 42 -2.76 -4.78 8.46
N ARG A 43 -3.10 -4.20 7.31
CA ARG A 43 -4.45 -3.69 7.02
C ARG A 43 -5.48 -4.82 7.06
N ILE A 44 -5.18 -5.96 6.44
CA ILE A 44 -6.07 -7.14 6.43
C ILE A 44 -6.30 -7.62 7.87
N ARG A 45 -5.22 -7.78 8.66
CA ARG A 45 -5.32 -8.19 10.08
C ARG A 45 -6.21 -7.25 10.89
N LEU A 46 -6.01 -5.94 10.77
CA LEU A 46 -6.80 -4.95 11.52
C LEU A 46 -8.26 -4.92 11.06
N ARG A 47 -8.51 -5.11 9.77
CA ARG A 47 -9.87 -5.19 9.22
C ARG A 47 -10.60 -6.41 9.77
N ASN A 48 -9.96 -7.58 9.76
CA ASN A 48 -10.54 -8.81 10.29
C ASN A 48 -10.86 -8.67 11.78
N ALA A 49 -9.92 -8.13 12.57
CA ALA A 49 -10.15 -7.87 13.99
C ALA A 49 -11.30 -6.88 14.25
N ARG A 50 -11.51 -5.89 13.36
CA ARG A 50 -12.67 -5.00 13.43
C ARG A 50 -13.97 -5.76 13.14
N LEU A 51 -14.00 -6.57 12.08
CA LEU A 51 -15.18 -7.35 11.70
C LEU A 51 -15.58 -8.37 12.80
N GLU A 52 -14.61 -9.03 13.42
CA GLU A 52 -14.85 -9.91 14.56
C GLU A 52 -15.46 -9.15 15.73
N ARG A 53 -14.94 -7.96 16.05
CA ARG A 53 -15.52 -7.11 17.10
C ARG A 53 -16.95 -6.70 16.76
N GLU A 54 -17.20 -6.23 15.55
CA GLU A 54 -18.53 -5.83 15.08
C GLU A 54 -19.53 -6.99 15.16
N ALA A 55 -19.11 -8.21 14.80
CA ALA A 55 -19.94 -9.41 14.92
C ALA A 55 -20.27 -9.79 16.37
N HIS A 56 -19.41 -9.43 17.33
CA HIS A 56 -19.58 -9.76 18.75
C HIS A 56 -20.13 -8.61 19.59
N THR A 57 -20.15 -7.37 19.10
CA THR A 57 -20.85 -6.26 19.74
C THR A 57 -22.33 -6.30 19.39
N PRO A 58 -23.24 -6.41 20.38
CA PRO A 58 -24.66 -6.15 20.15
C PRO A 58 -24.83 -4.74 19.58
N PRO A 59 -25.81 -4.50 18.69
CA PRO A 59 -26.11 -3.16 18.22
C PRO A 59 -26.39 -2.27 19.43
N GLU A 60 -25.57 -1.24 19.61
CA GLU A 60 -25.79 -0.25 20.65
C GLU A 60 -27.13 0.44 20.32
N THR A 61 -28.16 0.13 21.10
CA THR A 61 -29.44 0.86 21.02
C THR A 61 -29.11 2.34 21.19
N PRO A 62 -29.45 3.23 20.25
CA PRO A 62 -29.04 4.61 20.33
C PRO A 62 -29.55 5.18 21.66
N PRO A 63 -28.70 5.83 22.48
CA PRO A 63 -29.17 6.47 23.69
C PRO A 63 -30.26 7.45 23.27
N LYS A 64 -31.49 7.24 23.80
CA LYS A 64 -32.65 8.09 23.53
C LYS A 64 -32.21 9.55 23.60
N ALA A 65 -32.24 10.22 22.45
CA ALA A 65 -31.80 11.60 22.34
C ALA A 65 -32.60 12.47 23.33
N LYS A 66 -31.96 12.90 24.42
CA LYS A 66 -32.50 13.97 25.27
C LYS A 66 -32.44 15.25 24.44
N ARG A 67 -33.55 15.59 23.80
CA ARG A 67 -33.74 16.82 23.03
C ARG A 67 -33.40 18.01 23.94
N LYS A 68 -32.36 18.80 23.61
CA LYS A 68 -32.15 20.11 24.22
C LYS A 68 -33.34 21.01 23.82
N PRO A 69 -33.97 21.77 24.74
CA PRO A 69 -34.99 22.73 24.35
C PRO A 69 -34.34 23.78 23.45
N GLY A 70 -34.94 24.00 22.28
CA GLY A 70 -34.41 24.87 21.24
C GLY A 70 -34.28 26.31 21.77
N ALA A 71 -33.12 26.93 21.50
CA ALA A 71 -32.92 28.34 21.74
C ALA A 71 -33.93 29.13 20.91
N THR A 72 -34.84 29.83 21.58
CA THR A 72 -35.73 30.83 20.98
C THR A 72 -34.86 31.91 20.35
N LYS A 73 -34.72 31.90 19.02
CA LYS A 73 -34.14 33.04 18.30
C LYS A 73 -35.15 34.18 18.42
N THR A 74 -34.80 35.21 19.19
CA THR A 74 -35.46 36.51 19.14
C THR A 74 -35.28 37.08 17.73
N VAL A 75 -36.36 37.08 16.96
CA VAL A 75 -36.43 37.78 15.67
C VAL A 75 -36.51 39.27 16.01
N LYS A 76 -35.38 39.99 15.86
CA LYS A 76 -35.39 41.45 15.85
C LYS A 76 -35.90 41.89 14.48
N ARG A 77 -37.02 42.59 14.46
CA ARG A 77 -37.71 43.13 13.27
C ARG A 77 -38.15 44.56 13.59
N PRO A 78 -38.31 45.40 12.57
CA PRO A 78 -37.27 46.17 11.88
C PRO A 78 -36.65 47.28 12.75
#